data_AF-A0AB37ZXN9-F1
#
_entry.id   AF-A0AB37ZXN9-F1
#
_cell.length_a   1.000
_cell.length_b   1.000
_cell.length_c   1.000
_cell.angle_alpha   90.00
_cell.angle_beta   90.00
_cell.angle_gamma   90.00
#
_symmetry.space_group_name_H-M   'P 1'
#
loop_
_entity.id
_entity.type
_entity.pdbx_description
1 polymer ?
#
loop_
_entity_poly.entity_id
_entity_poly.type
_entity_poly.pdbx_seq_one_letter_code
_entity_poly.pdbx_strand_id
1 'polypeptide(L)'
;MKLFRKIDTTTGNFLEDVLFESHPFLMKTIQKEITLEDGATEIRVAEKPLLDEEGNTQLDPQYIDVEVPQGFYLPRWAGTEWVEGGVAPEPITSQPTVEDRLAMAEMAILDLMME
;
A
#
# COMPACT_ATOMS: atom_id res chain seq x y z
N MET A 1 -2.78 -8.03 19.84
CA MET A 1 -1.89 -7.57 18.76
C MET A 1 -1.98 -8.47 17.53
N LYS A 2 -2.06 -7.86 16.35
CA LYS A 2 -2.09 -8.45 15.01
C LYS A 2 -0.97 -7.83 14.18
N LEU A 3 -0.40 -8.63 13.29
CA LEU A 3 0.60 -8.18 12.31
C LEU A 3 -0.10 -7.54 11.12
N PHE A 4 0.34 -6.34 10.75
CA PHE A 4 -0.08 -5.64 9.54
C PHE A 4 1.14 -5.36 8.69
N ARG A 5 0.97 -5.47 7.38
CA ARG A 5 2.01 -5.12 6.42
C ARG A 5 1.79 -3.69 5.98
N LYS A 6 2.77 -2.84 6.22
CA LYS A 6 2.77 -1.47 5.74
C LYS A 6 3.32 -1.45 4.32
N ILE A 7 2.57 -0.85 3.42
CA ILE A 7 2.95 -0.70 2.02
C ILE A 7 3.10 0.77 1.64
N ASP A 8 3.83 1.06 0.58
CA ASP A 8 3.73 2.32 -0.12
C ASP A 8 2.47 2.26 -1.01
N THR A 9 1.49 3.12 -0.74
CA THR A 9 0.23 3.14 -1.48
C THR A 9 0.37 3.65 -2.92
N THR A 10 1.49 4.30 -3.25
CA THR A 10 1.79 4.77 -4.61
C THR A 10 2.46 3.68 -5.44
N THR A 11 3.46 3.00 -4.89
CA THR A 11 4.25 1.99 -5.63
C THR A 11 3.78 0.56 -5.39
N GLY A 12 2.98 0.30 -4.36
CA GLY A 12 2.56 -1.03 -3.92
C GLY A 12 3.66 -1.82 -3.20
N ASN A 13 4.84 -1.22 -2.99
CA ASN A 13 5.97 -1.91 -2.39
C ASN A 13 5.77 -2.12 -0.89
N PHE A 14 6.23 -3.27 -0.40
CA PHE A 14 6.33 -3.53 1.03
C PHE A 14 7.35 -2.59 1.67
N LEU A 15 6.98 -2.01 2.82
CA LEU A 15 7.85 -1.15 3.61
C LEU A 15 8.32 -1.86 4.87
N GLU A 16 7.38 -2.26 5.72
CA GLU A 16 7.68 -2.84 7.04
C GLU A 16 6.48 -3.63 7.58
N ASP A 17 6.78 -4.52 8.53
CA ASP A 17 5.80 -5.22 9.33
C ASP A 17 5.59 -4.47 10.65
N VAL A 18 4.33 -4.25 11.02
CA VAL A 18 3.94 -3.48 12.22
C VAL A 18 2.90 -4.23 13.03
N LEU A 19 2.99 -4.13 14.35
CA LEU A 19 2.08 -4.77 15.29
C LEU A 19 1.10 -3.75 15.86
N PHE A 20 -0.19 -3.97 15.64
CA PHE A 20 -1.26 -3.15 16.21
C PHE A 20 -2.31 -3.99 16.93
N GLU A 21 -3.08 -3.40 17.84
CA GLU A 21 -4.18 -4.11 18.50
C GLU A 21 -5.37 -4.34 17.56
N SER A 22 -5.60 -3.43 16.64
CA SER A 22 -6.67 -3.45 15.64
C SER A 22 -6.18 -2.86 14.32
N HIS A 23 -6.96 -3.05 13.25
CA HIS A 23 -6.66 -2.47 11.93
C HIS A 23 -6.60 -0.93 12.04
N PRO A 24 -5.50 -0.28 11.62
CA PRO A 24 -5.39 1.17 11.68
C PRO A 24 -6.44 1.89 10.81
N PHE A 25 -6.83 3.10 11.21
CA PHE A 25 -7.79 3.91 10.46
C PHE A 25 -7.24 5.32 10.21
N LEU A 26 -7.74 5.95 9.15
CA LEU A 26 -7.36 7.29 8.77
C LEU A 26 -7.77 8.29 9.85
N MET A 27 -6.85 9.19 10.18
CA MET A 27 -7.09 10.31 11.08
C MET A 27 -7.19 11.61 10.26
N LYS A 28 -8.06 12.51 10.69
CA LYS A 28 -8.13 13.89 10.19
C LYS A 28 -7.86 14.89 11.30
N THR A 29 -7.16 15.95 10.92
CA THR A 29 -6.94 17.09 11.79
C THR A 29 -8.12 18.05 11.68
N ILE A 30 -8.72 18.39 12.81
CA ILE A 30 -9.79 19.37 12.92
C ILE A 30 -9.36 20.56 13.76
N GLN A 31 -9.82 21.74 13.38
CA GLN A 31 -9.70 22.95 14.18
C GLN A 31 -11.01 23.17 14.92
N LYS A 32 -10.94 23.23 16.24
CA LYS A 32 -12.07 23.54 17.09
C LYS A 32 -11.82 24.90 17.75
N GLU A 33 -12.71 25.84 17.46
CA GLU A 33 -12.79 27.08 18.22
C GLU A 33 -13.38 26.79 19.59
N ILE A 34 -12.69 27.27 20.63
CA ILE A 34 -13.15 27.20 22.01
C ILE A 34 -13.19 28.61 22.58
N THR A 35 -14.25 28.91 23.31
CA THR A 35 -14.41 30.16 24.04
C THR A 35 -13.92 29.94 25.47
N LEU A 36 -12.96 30.77 25.89
CA LEU A 36 -12.41 30.81 27.24
C LEU A 36 -13.34 31.61 28.16
N GLU A 37 -13.14 31.48 29.47
CA GLU A 37 -14.00 32.12 30.49
C GLU A 37 -13.96 33.65 30.45
N ASP A 38 -12.88 34.23 29.93
CA ASP A 38 -12.71 35.67 29.71
C ASP A 38 -13.33 36.17 28.39
N GLY A 39 -13.96 35.28 27.62
CA GLY A 39 -14.55 35.59 26.32
C GLY A 39 -13.55 35.58 25.16
N ALA A 40 -12.27 35.26 25.39
CA ALA A 40 -11.30 35.07 24.32
C ALA A 40 -11.59 33.76 23.56
N THR A 41 -11.32 33.74 22.25
CA THR A 41 -11.43 32.53 21.43
C THR A 41 -10.05 31.96 21.11
N GLU A 42 -9.89 30.66 21.33
CA GLU A 42 -8.67 29.90 21.03
C GLU A 42 -9.00 28.83 19.98
N ILE A 43 -8.13 28.69 18.96
CA ILE A 43 -8.23 27.58 17.99
C ILE A 43 -7.41 26.42 18.52
N ARG A 44 -8.05 25.31 18.88
CA ARG A 44 -7.38 24.06 19.20
C ARG A 44 -7.39 23.10 18.04
N VAL A 45 -6.22 22.54 17.76
CA VAL A 45 -6.05 21.46 16.81
C VAL A 45 -6.32 20.12 17.53
N ALA A 46 -7.21 19.30 16.98
CA ALA A 46 -7.50 17.97 17.49
C ALA A 46 -7.49 16.96 16.36
N GLU A 47 -7.10 15.72 16.65
CA GLU A 47 -7.16 14.61 15.71
C GLU A 47 -8.42 13.77 15.96
N LYS A 48 -9.11 13.37 14.89
CA LYS A 48 -10.28 12.49 14.97
C LYS A 48 -10.26 11.47 13.84
N PRO A 49 -10.87 10.29 14.01
CA PRO A 49 -11.05 9.34 12.93
C PRO A 49 -11.77 9.98 11.74
N LEU A 50 -11.34 9.64 10.53
CA LEU A 50 -12.06 9.93 9.30
C LEU A 50 -13.22 8.94 9.18
N LEU A 51 -14.42 9.46 8.94
CA LEU A 51 -15.63 8.65 8.78
C LEU A 51 -16.07 8.63 7.31
N ASP A 52 -16.65 7.52 6.86
CA ASP A 52 -17.33 7.40 5.56
C ASP A 52 -18.73 8.04 5.57
N GLU A 53 -19.47 7.91 4.47
CA GLU A 53 -20.82 8.48 4.32
C GLU A 53 -21.83 7.83 5.28
N GLU A 54 -21.57 6.59 5.69
CA GLU A 54 -22.34 5.79 6.64
C GLU A 54 -21.94 6.03 8.10
N GLY A 55 -20.88 6.80 8.36
CA GLY A 55 -20.40 7.14 9.69
C GLY A 55 -19.45 6.11 10.31
N ASN A 56 -18.95 5.14 9.55
CA ASN A 56 -17.94 4.18 9.99
C ASN A 56 -16.52 4.74 9.81
N THR A 57 -15.58 4.26 10.63
CA THR A 57 -14.17 4.65 10.52
C THR A 57 -13.53 4.07 9.27
N GLN A 58 -12.91 4.92 8.45
CA GLN A 58 -12.19 4.49 7.25
C GLN A 58 -10.83 3.89 7.63
N LEU A 59 -10.58 2.65 7.21
CA LEU A 59 -9.28 1.99 7.41
C LEU A 59 -8.18 2.71 6.64
N ASP A 60 -6.96 2.67 7.19
CA ASP A 60 -5.80 3.26 6.53
C ASP A 60 -5.29 2.30 5.45
N PRO A 61 -5.37 2.68 4.16
CA PRO A 61 -4.99 1.80 3.05
C PRO A 61 -3.49 1.44 3.04
N GLN A 62 -2.67 2.12 3.85
CA GLN A 62 -1.27 1.78 4.01
C GLN A 62 -1.06 0.43 4.70
N TYR A 63 -2.03 -0.05 5.47
CA TYR A 63 -1.90 -1.26 6.28
C TYR A 63 -2.82 -2.35 5.75
N ILE A 64 -2.24 -3.46 5.33
CA ILE A 64 -2.99 -4.62 4.86
C ILE A 64 -2.84 -5.78 5.84
N ASP A 65 -3.93 -6.52 6.07
CA ASP A 65 -3.94 -7.77 6.87
C ASP A 65 -3.92 -9.03 5.99
N VAL A 66 -3.82 -8.83 4.67
CA VAL A 66 -3.75 -9.90 3.68
C VAL A 66 -2.39 -10.59 3.76
N GLU A 67 -2.41 -11.92 3.91
CA GLU A 67 -1.23 -12.76 3.76
C GLU A 67 -0.78 -12.72 2.29
N VAL A 68 0.48 -12.35 2.05
CA VAL A 68 1.04 -12.41 0.70
C VAL A 68 1.09 -13.89 0.29
N PRO A 69 0.49 -14.29 -0.85
CA PRO A 69 0.40 -15.71 -1.24
C PRO A 69 1.76 -16.38 -1.37
N GLN A 70 2.77 -15.61 -1.75
CA GLN A 70 4.17 -16.00 -1.73
C GLN A 70 4.73 -15.72 -0.34
N GLY A 71 5.13 -16.79 0.36
CA GLY A 71 5.84 -16.67 1.63
C GLY A 71 7.00 -15.68 1.50
N PHE A 72 7.29 -14.96 2.58
CA PHE A 72 8.36 -13.97 2.55
C PHE A 72 9.69 -14.58 2.10
N TYR A 73 10.54 -13.74 1.53
CA TYR A 73 11.99 -13.92 1.56
C TYR A 73 12.40 -13.95 3.04
N LEU A 74 12.22 -15.08 3.74
CA LEU A 74 12.49 -15.17 5.18
C LEU A 74 13.98 -15.37 5.38
N PRO A 75 14.81 -14.36 5.73
CA PRO A 75 16.20 -14.63 6.05
C PRO A 75 16.28 -15.69 7.16
N ARG A 76 16.79 -16.86 6.83
CA ARG A 76 17.00 -18.00 7.72
C ARG A 76 18.48 -18.10 8.03
N TRP A 77 18.83 -18.16 9.31
CA TRP A 77 20.21 -18.46 9.69
C TRP A 77 20.50 -19.94 9.42
N ALA A 78 21.43 -20.24 8.52
CA ALA A 78 21.82 -21.61 8.17
C ALA A 78 22.90 -22.18 9.12
N GLY A 79 23.31 -21.43 10.14
CA GLY A 79 24.40 -21.79 11.06
C GLY A 79 25.73 -21.10 10.74
N THR A 80 25.96 -20.75 9.48
CA THR A 80 27.18 -20.07 8.99
C THR A 80 26.90 -18.74 8.29
N GLU A 81 25.75 -18.64 7.61
CA GLU A 81 25.34 -17.45 6.88
C GLU A 81 23.82 -17.28 6.92
N TRP A 82 23.37 -16.05 6.65
CA TRP A 82 21.97 -15.77 6.41
C TRP A 82 21.63 -16.24 4.99
N VAL A 83 20.73 -17.20 4.88
CA VAL A 83 20.20 -17.68 3.60
C VAL A 83 18.77 -17.23 3.43
N GLU A 84 18.31 -17.09 2.19
CA GLU A 84 16.91 -16.83 1.92
C GLU A 84 16.07 -18.10 2.23
N GLY A 85 15.11 -17.95 3.12
CA GLY A 85 14.18 -18.99 3.57
C GLY A 85 12.86 -18.88 2.82
N GLY A 86 12.93 -18.99 1.50
CA GLY A 86 11.75 -18.94 0.64
C GLY A 86 12.01 -19.66 -0.68
N VAL A 87 10.95 -19.87 -1.44
CA VAL A 87 11.05 -20.18 -2.86
C VAL A 87 10.94 -18.84 -3.58
N ALA A 88 11.97 -18.47 -4.34
CA ALA A 88 11.91 -17.28 -5.17
C ALA A 88 10.65 -17.33 -6.05
N PRO A 89 9.86 -16.23 -6.15
CA PRO A 89 8.66 -16.22 -6.95
C PRO A 89 9.02 -16.55 -8.40
N GLU A 90 8.12 -17.25 -9.10
CA GLU A 90 8.27 -17.40 -10.54
C GLU A 90 8.28 -16.00 -11.18
N PRO A 91 9.23 -15.71 -12.08
CA PRO A 91 9.30 -14.40 -12.70
C PRO A 91 7.99 -14.12 -13.42
N ILE A 92 7.31 -13.05 -13.02
CA ILE A 92 6.13 -12.56 -13.71
C ILE A 92 6.61 -12.07 -15.08
N THR A 93 6.41 -12.88 -16.12
CA THR A 93 6.66 -12.43 -17.48
C THR A 93 5.68 -11.29 -17.75
N SER A 94 6.18 -10.05 -17.86
CA SER A 94 5.37 -8.91 -18.26
C SER A 94 4.77 -9.24 -19.62
N GLN A 95 3.45 -9.47 -19.68
CA GLN A 95 2.77 -9.53 -20.96
C GLN A 95 3.00 -8.18 -21.68
N PRO A 96 3.23 -8.18 -23.00
CA PRO A 96 3.41 -6.94 -23.74
C PRO A 96 2.20 -6.04 -23.53
N THR A 97 2.46 -4.75 -23.33
CA THR A 97 1.41 -3.75 -23.14
C THR A 97 0.53 -3.67 -24.39
N VAL A 98 -0.63 -3.01 -24.30
CA VAL A 98 -1.49 -2.82 -25.47
C VAL A 98 -0.75 -2.01 -26.54
N GLU A 99 0.05 -1.04 -26.12
CA GLU A 99 0.90 -0.21 -26.95
C GLU A 99 1.98 -1.03 -27.66
N ASP A 100 2.67 -1.93 -26.95
CA ASP A 100 3.67 -2.84 -27.55
C ASP A 100 3.01 -3.75 -28.59
N ARG A 101 1.83 -4.29 -28.27
CA ARG A 101 1.07 -5.15 -29.19
C ARG A 101 0.61 -4.37 -30.43
N LEU A 102 0.24 -3.10 -30.27
CA LEU A 102 -0.17 -2.25 -31.37
C LEU A 102 1.01 -1.92 -32.28
N ALA A 103 2.16 -1.53 -31.72
CA ALA A 103 3.38 -1.26 -32.48
C ALA A 103 3.85 -2.50 -33.28
N MET A 104 3.77 -3.69 -32.67
CA MET A 104 4.06 -4.95 -33.37
C MET A 104 3.08 -5.23 -34.51
N ALA A 105 1.79 -4.95 -34.32
CA ALA A 105 0.78 -5.12 -35.35
C ALA A 105 0.98 -4.14 -36.51
N GLU A 106 1.29 -2.88 -36.22
CA GLU A 106 1.56 -1.85 -37.24
C GLU A 106 2.81 -2.18 -38.06
N MET A 107 3.88 -2.63 -37.41
CA MET A 107 5.09 -3.11 -38.09
C MET A 107 4.80 -4.31 -39.00
N ALA A 108 4.02 -5.30 -38.53
CA ALA A 108 3.66 -6.48 -39.31
C ALA A 108 2.80 -6.13 -40.54
N ILE A 109 1.90 -5.14 -40.42
CA ILE A 109 1.10 -4.65 -41.54
C ILE A 109 1.98 -3.93 -42.57
N LEU A 110 2.89 -3.07 -42.12
CA LEU A 110 3.82 -2.37 -43.01
C LEU A 110 4.70 -3.35 -43.80
N ASP A 111 5.19 -4.41 -43.15
CA ASP A 111 6.01 -5.44 -43.79
C ASP A 111 5.21 -6.17 -44.89
N LEU A 112 3.96 -6.54 -44.60
CA LEU A 112 3.02 -7.15 -45.56
C LEU A 112 2.65 -6.22 -46.74
N MET A 113 2.75 -4.90 -46.56
CA MET A 113 2.48 -3.92 -47.61
C MET A 113 3.71 -3.60 -48.47
N MET A 114 4.91 -4.00 -48.04
CA MET A 114 6.17 -3.77 -48.75
C MET A 114 6.68 -5.01 -49.51
N GLU A 115 6.00 -6.15 -49.38
CA GLU A 115 6.17 -7.37 -50.19
C GLU A 115 5.29 -7.33 -51.46
#